data_AF-A0A2L1CA38-F1
#
_entry.id   AF-A0A2L1CA38-F1
#
_cell.length_a   1.000
_cell.length_b   1.000
_cell.length_c   1.000
_cell.angle_alpha   90.00
_cell.angle_beta   90.00
_cell.angle_gamma   90.00
#
_symmetry.space_group_name_H-M   'P 1'
#
loop_
_entity.id
_entity.type
_entity.pdbx_description
1 polymer ?
#
loop_
_entity_poly.entity_id
_entity_poly.type
_entity_poly.pdbx_seq_one_letter_code
_entity_poly.pdbx_strand_id
1 'polypeptide(L)'
;MFKRSNRGQISFEFSIIVLSILLISTITITYFLTSSFDEGTRTLDKIDLGAKTAVSLVNSGYNGTQTEGTLIYAGMTWDNAGNNYENITVYISNTTPVPVNTRVFVKNYVVETQDIDTTKYDFSIAWSG
;
A
#
# COMPACT_ATOMS: atom_id res chain seq x y z
N MET A 1 21.40 65.21 -8.26
CA MET A 1 20.19 64.37 -8.38
C MET A 1 20.63 62.92 -8.54
N PHE A 2 20.77 62.18 -7.43
CA PHE A 2 21.22 60.78 -7.49
C PHE A 2 20.11 59.93 -8.10
N LYS A 3 20.34 59.44 -9.32
CA LYS A 3 19.45 58.50 -10.00
C LYS A 3 19.56 57.16 -9.27
N ARG A 4 18.68 56.91 -8.30
CA ARG A 4 18.58 55.66 -7.55
C ARG A 4 18.44 54.51 -8.56
N SER A 5 19.43 53.62 -8.60
CA SER A 5 19.41 52.47 -9.50
C SER A 5 18.38 51.45 -9.02
N ASN A 6 17.14 51.58 -9.48
CA ASN A 6 16.06 50.62 -9.20
C ASN A 6 16.32 49.23 -9.81
N ARG A 7 17.35 49.08 -10.65
CA ARG A 7 17.68 47.83 -11.33
C ARG A 7 18.10 46.73 -10.35
N GLY A 8 18.89 47.07 -9.32
CA GLY A 8 19.34 46.12 -8.31
C GLY A 8 18.21 45.63 -7.39
N GLN A 9 17.28 46.52 -7.05
CA GLN A 9 16.10 46.17 -6.27
C GLN A 9 15.17 45.24 -7.05
N ILE A 10 14.89 45.56 -8.31
CA ILE A 10 14.05 44.73 -9.18
C ILE A 10 14.66 43.34 -9.40
N SER A 11 15.99 43.25 -9.62
CA SER A 11 16.65 41.95 -9.75
C SER A 11 16.59 41.12 -8.46
N PHE A 12 16.68 41.78 -7.30
CA PHE A 12 16.61 41.10 -6.01
C PHE A 12 15.19 40.58 -5.72
N GLU A 13 14.16 41.38 -5.97
CA GLU A 13 12.75 40.96 -5.84
C GLU A 13 12.44 39.79 -6.77
N PHE A 14 12.91 39.84 -8.02
CA PHE A 14 12.76 38.73 -8.97
C PHE A 14 13.45 37.44 -8.48
N SER A 15 14.68 37.54 -7.97
CA SER A 15 15.40 36.39 -7.42
C SER A 15 14.67 35.76 -6.22
N ILE A 16 14.08 36.57 -5.33
CA ILE A 16 13.29 36.06 -4.19
C ILE A 16 12.05 35.30 -4.68
N ILE A 17 11.35 35.83 -5.68
CA ILE A 17 10.16 35.17 -6.25
C ILE A 17 10.56 33.82 -6.86
N VAL A 18 11.63 33.79 -7.68
CA VAL A 18 12.13 32.55 -8.28
C VAL A 18 12.54 31.54 -7.22
N LEU A 19 13.28 31.98 -6.18
CA LEU A 19 13.68 31.12 -5.08
C LEU A 19 12.47 30.54 -4.32
N SER A 20 11.44 31.36 -4.10
CA SER A 20 10.21 30.95 -3.42
C SER A 20 9.46 29.89 -4.24
N ILE A 21 9.35 30.08 -5.55
CA ILE A 21 8.73 29.10 -6.45
C ILE A 21 9.51 27.79 -6.45
N LEU A 22 10.85 27.86 -6.50
CA LEU A 22 11.69 26.67 -6.44
C LEU A 22 11.52 25.91 -5.13
N LEU A 23 11.54 26.60 -3.99
CA LEU A 23 11.33 26.00 -2.67
C LEU A 23 9.97 25.29 -2.57
N ILE A 24 8.89 25.99 -2.93
CA ILE A 24 7.53 25.41 -2.89
C ILE A 24 7.44 24.20 -3.82
N SER A 25 8.00 24.30 -5.02
CA SER A 25 8.01 23.21 -6.00
C SER A 25 8.77 22.00 -5.47
N THR A 26 9.96 22.19 -4.92
CA THR A 26 10.76 21.10 -4.34
C THR A 26 10.05 20.44 -3.17
N ILE A 27 9.50 21.21 -2.22
CA ILE A 27 8.75 20.66 -1.08
C ILE A 27 7.55 19.83 -1.57
N THR A 28 6.80 20.37 -2.54
CA THR A 28 5.62 19.68 -3.07
C THR A 28 6.00 18.39 -3.78
N ILE A 29 7.04 18.42 -4.62
CA ILE A 29 7.55 17.23 -5.33
C ILE A 29 8.04 16.20 -4.31
N THR A 30 8.83 16.61 -3.32
CA THR A 30 9.32 15.71 -2.27
C THR A 30 8.17 15.08 -1.50
N TYR A 31 7.18 15.87 -1.08
CA TYR A 31 6.01 15.32 -0.38
C TYR A 31 5.25 14.31 -1.24
N PHE A 32 5.00 14.64 -2.52
CA PHE A 32 4.33 13.74 -3.45
C PHE A 32 5.10 12.44 -3.65
N LEU A 33 6.42 12.51 -3.86
CA LEU A 33 7.28 11.33 -4.03
C LEU A 33 7.27 10.47 -2.77
N THR A 34 7.42 11.08 -1.60
CA THR A 34 7.46 10.34 -0.32
C THR A 34 6.12 9.66 -0.02
N SER A 35 5.00 10.34 -0.30
CA SER A 35 3.67 9.76 -0.12
C SER A 35 3.32 8.70 -1.17
N SER A 36 3.78 8.86 -2.42
CA SER A 36 3.44 7.94 -3.52
C SER A 36 4.34 6.71 -3.54
N PHE A 37 5.54 6.81 -3.00
CA PHE A 37 6.47 5.69 -2.82
C PHE A 37 6.51 5.18 -1.38
N ASP A 38 5.49 5.49 -0.58
CA ASP A 38 5.36 4.92 0.74
C ASP A 38 5.30 3.39 0.62
N GLU A 39 6.33 2.74 1.14
CA GLU A 39 6.53 1.31 1.00
C GLU A 39 5.38 0.52 1.66
N GLY A 40 4.83 1.09 2.74
CA GLY A 40 3.71 0.51 3.47
C GLY A 40 2.46 0.38 2.62
N THR A 41 1.99 1.49 2.02
CA THR A 41 0.80 1.49 1.17
C THR A 41 0.95 0.55 -0.02
N ARG A 42 2.12 0.55 -0.66
CA ARG A 42 2.42 -0.36 -1.76
C ARG A 42 2.41 -1.84 -1.33
N THR A 43 2.84 -2.13 -0.10
CA THR A 43 2.80 -3.49 0.45
C THR A 43 1.36 -3.93 0.73
N LEU A 44 0.52 -3.04 1.25
CA LEU A 44 -0.91 -3.30 1.42
C LEU A 44 -1.60 -3.62 0.07
N ASP A 45 -1.33 -2.83 -0.97
CA ASP A 45 -1.88 -3.07 -2.31
C ASP A 45 -1.44 -4.43 -2.89
N LYS A 46 -0.17 -4.81 -2.68
CA LYS A 46 0.33 -6.13 -3.05
C LYS A 46 -0.42 -7.24 -2.32
N ILE A 47 -0.63 -7.11 -1.02
CA ILE A 47 -1.36 -8.11 -0.20
C ILE A 47 -2.81 -8.23 -0.68
N ASP A 48 -3.50 -7.11 -0.93
CA ASP A 48 -4.87 -7.09 -1.46
C ASP A 48 -4.97 -7.79 -2.81
N LEU A 49 -4.09 -7.46 -3.76
CA LEU A 49 -4.06 -8.08 -5.08
C LEU A 49 -3.73 -9.58 -5.01
N GLY A 50 -2.72 -9.93 -4.22
CA GLY A 50 -2.31 -11.31 -4.00
C GLY A 50 -3.44 -12.15 -3.39
N ALA A 51 -4.14 -11.59 -2.39
CA ALA A 51 -5.23 -12.29 -1.70
C ALA A 51 -6.41 -12.52 -2.63
N LYS A 52 -6.83 -11.53 -3.41
CA LYS A 52 -7.89 -11.67 -4.43
C LYS A 52 -7.54 -12.76 -5.45
N THR A 53 -6.28 -12.77 -5.89
CA THR A 53 -5.78 -13.77 -6.84
C THR A 53 -5.79 -15.17 -6.22
N ALA A 54 -5.27 -15.32 -4.99
CA ALA A 54 -5.27 -16.58 -4.26
C ALA A 54 -6.70 -17.12 -4.04
N VAL A 55 -7.64 -16.26 -3.65
CA VAL A 55 -9.06 -16.61 -3.51
C VAL A 55 -9.63 -17.12 -4.84
N SER A 56 -9.32 -16.45 -5.95
CA SER A 56 -9.73 -16.91 -7.29
C SER A 56 -9.13 -18.26 -7.67
N LEU A 57 -7.88 -18.54 -7.26
CA LEU A 57 -7.21 -19.82 -7.50
C LEU A 57 -7.81 -20.95 -6.66
N VAL A 58 -8.19 -20.66 -5.42
CA VAL A 58 -8.91 -21.62 -4.58
C VAL A 58 -10.24 -21.99 -5.22
N ASN A 59 -11.01 -20.99 -5.68
CA ASN A 59 -12.28 -21.21 -6.35
C ASN A 59 -12.16 -22.00 -7.65
N SER A 60 -11.00 -21.98 -8.32
CA SER A 60 -10.76 -22.75 -9.54
C SER A 60 -10.21 -24.16 -9.29
N GLY A 61 -10.04 -24.57 -8.02
CA GLY A 61 -9.51 -25.88 -7.69
C GLY A 61 -8.00 -26.02 -7.89
N TYR A 62 -7.28 -24.90 -7.99
CA TYR A 62 -5.84 -24.91 -8.25
C TYR A 62 -5.07 -25.67 -7.16
N ASN A 63 -4.07 -26.46 -7.55
CA ASN A 63 -3.24 -27.24 -6.63
C ASN A 63 -4.03 -28.13 -5.65
N GLY A 64 -5.23 -28.59 -6.04
CA GLY A 64 -6.09 -29.44 -5.21
C GLY A 64 -6.75 -28.71 -4.04
N THR A 65 -6.70 -27.37 -3.97
CA THR A 65 -7.46 -26.62 -2.98
C THR A 65 -8.94 -26.67 -3.37
N GLN A 66 -9.73 -27.47 -2.64
CA GLN A 66 -11.18 -27.49 -2.78
C GLN A 66 -11.80 -26.95 -1.51
N THR A 67 -12.73 -26.02 -1.66
CA THR A 67 -13.59 -25.54 -0.58
C THR A 67 -15.03 -25.81 -0.95
N GLU A 68 -15.83 -26.20 0.05
CA GLU A 68 -17.27 -26.32 -0.15
C GLU A 68 -17.85 -24.91 -0.28
N GLY A 69 -18.28 -24.54 -1.49
CA GLY A 69 -18.80 -23.22 -1.80
C GLY A 69 -17.74 -22.23 -2.30
N THR A 70 -18.22 -21.07 -2.74
CA THR A 70 -17.38 -20.02 -3.31
C THR A 70 -16.76 -19.17 -2.20
N LEU A 71 -15.43 -19.11 -2.21
CA LEU A 71 -14.65 -18.24 -1.36
C LEU A 71 -14.74 -16.80 -1.86
N ILE A 72 -15.06 -15.86 -0.98
CA ILE A 72 -15.21 -14.44 -1.28
C ILE A 72 -14.15 -13.66 -0.52
N TYR A 73 -13.46 -12.75 -1.21
CA TYR A 73 -12.60 -11.77 -0.55
C TYR A 73 -13.48 -10.68 0.10
N ALA A 74 -13.41 -10.54 1.42
CA ALA A 74 -14.26 -9.65 2.21
C ALA A 74 -13.55 -8.35 2.64
N GLY A 75 -12.33 -8.14 2.17
CA GLY A 75 -11.53 -6.95 2.48
C GLY A 75 -10.35 -7.23 3.41
N MET A 76 -9.71 -6.16 3.84
CA MET A 76 -8.51 -6.19 4.67
C MET A 76 -8.58 -5.07 5.70
N THR A 77 -8.11 -5.34 6.92
CA THR A 77 -7.88 -4.34 7.95
C THR A 77 -6.41 -4.34 8.35
N TRP A 78 -5.94 -3.21 8.84
CA TRP A 78 -4.59 -3.03 9.33
C TRP A 78 -4.58 -1.93 10.37
N ASP A 79 -3.59 -1.97 11.25
CA ASP A 79 -3.32 -0.91 12.20
C ASP A 79 -2.25 0.02 11.62
N ASN A 80 -2.39 1.31 11.88
CA ASN A 80 -1.36 2.30 11.54
C ASN A 80 -0.52 2.59 12.79
N ALA A 81 0.73 2.14 12.78
CA ALA A 81 1.72 2.41 13.81
C ALA A 81 2.75 3.44 13.31
N GLY A 82 2.30 4.69 13.14
CA GLY A 82 3.13 5.80 12.69
C GLY A 82 3.36 5.80 11.17
N ASN A 83 4.54 5.34 10.72
CA ASN A 83 4.87 5.21 9.30
C ASN A 83 4.80 3.76 8.79
N ASN A 84 4.40 2.82 9.65
CA ASN A 84 4.30 1.41 9.32
C ASN A 84 2.86 0.93 9.47
N TYR A 85 2.53 -0.10 8.69
CA TYR A 85 1.28 -0.84 8.83
C TYR A 85 1.55 -2.16 9.53
N GLU A 86 0.79 -2.43 10.58
CA GLU A 86 0.94 -3.63 11.41
C GLU A 86 -0.40 -4.39 11.49
N ASN A 87 -0.35 -5.64 11.96
CA ASN A 87 -1.53 -6.49 12.18
C ASN A 87 -2.46 -6.62 10.97
N ILE A 88 -1.87 -6.82 9.78
CA ILE A 88 -2.62 -6.88 8.53
C ILE A 88 -3.46 -8.16 8.52
N THR A 89 -4.78 -8.00 8.52
CA THR A 89 -5.73 -9.11 8.53
C THR A 89 -6.58 -9.04 7.28
N VAL A 90 -6.45 -10.06 6.43
CA VAL A 90 -7.32 -10.24 5.28
C VAL A 90 -8.49 -11.14 5.66
N TYR A 91 -9.70 -10.69 5.34
CA TYR A 91 -10.92 -11.41 5.60
C TYR A 91 -11.38 -12.13 4.34
N ILE A 92 -11.66 -13.42 4.51
CA ILE A 92 -12.32 -14.25 3.51
C ILE A 92 -13.65 -14.73 4.07
N SER A 93 -14.66 -14.82 3.21
CA SER A 93 -15.98 -15.31 3.57
C SER A 93 -16.34 -16.50 2.70
N ASN A 94 -17.13 -17.41 3.27
CA ASN A 94 -17.72 -18.53 2.58
C ASN A 94 -18.96 -18.98 3.37
N THR A 95 -19.90 -19.57 2.65
CA THR A 95 -21.10 -20.25 3.18
C THR A 95 -20.79 -21.33 4.20
N THR A 96 -19.61 -21.96 4.11
CA THR A 96 -19.12 -22.95 5.07
C THR A 96 -17.81 -22.47 5.72
N PRO A 97 -17.48 -22.96 6.93
CA PRO A 97 -16.23 -22.62 7.59
C PRO A 97 -15.02 -22.95 6.71
N VAL A 98 -14.15 -21.96 6.49
CA VAL A 98 -12.99 -22.15 5.62
C VAL A 98 -11.92 -23.00 6.32
N PRO A 99 -11.53 -24.14 5.72
CA PRO A 99 -10.47 -24.99 6.24
C PRO A 99 -9.15 -24.24 6.48
N VAL A 100 -8.39 -24.66 7.50
CA VAL A 100 -7.11 -24.02 7.85
C VAL A 100 -6.10 -24.13 6.71
N ASN A 101 -6.04 -25.27 6.01
CA ASN A 101 -5.14 -25.47 4.86
C ASN A 101 -5.42 -24.46 3.73
N THR A 102 -6.68 -24.13 3.45
CA THR A 102 -7.02 -23.09 2.46
C THR A 102 -6.52 -21.72 2.92
N ARG A 103 -6.70 -21.38 4.19
CA ARG A 103 -6.19 -20.11 4.76
C ARG A 103 -4.66 -20.02 4.69
N VAL A 104 -3.98 -21.13 4.97
CA VAL A 104 -2.52 -21.23 4.86
C VAL A 104 -2.07 -21.13 3.40
N PHE A 105 -2.77 -21.77 2.46
CA PHE A 105 -2.49 -21.63 1.04
C PHE A 105 -2.58 -20.18 0.58
N VAL A 106 -3.69 -19.49 0.93
CA VAL A 106 -3.87 -18.08 0.58
C VAL A 106 -2.74 -17.24 1.17
N LYS A 107 -2.40 -17.45 2.45
CA LYS A 107 -1.29 -16.73 3.10
C LYS A 107 0.04 -16.95 2.37
N ASN A 108 0.42 -18.21 2.15
CA ASN A 108 1.70 -18.55 1.54
C ASN A 108 1.78 -18.07 0.10
N TYR A 109 0.70 -18.21 -0.67
CA TYR A 109 0.65 -17.70 -2.04
C TYR A 109 0.91 -16.19 -2.09
N VAL A 110 0.30 -15.41 -1.20
CA VAL A 110 0.52 -13.96 -1.13
C VAL A 110 1.98 -13.66 -0.79
N VAL A 111 2.51 -14.29 0.27
CA VAL A 111 3.88 -14.05 0.74
C VAL A 111 4.91 -14.39 -0.35
N GLU A 112 4.76 -15.56 -0.99
CA GLU A 112 5.69 -16.06 -2.00
C GLU A 112 5.60 -15.27 -3.32
N THR A 113 4.39 -14.97 -3.80
CA THR A 113 4.24 -14.32 -5.12
C THR A 113 4.47 -12.83 -5.08
N GLN A 114 4.21 -12.17 -3.95
CA GLN A 114 4.35 -10.72 -3.81
C GLN A 114 5.65 -10.30 -3.12
N ASP A 115 6.46 -11.29 -2.67
CA ASP A 115 7.72 -11.11 -1.96
C ASP A 115 7.52 -10.23 -0.72
N ILE A 116 6.57 -10.63 0.14
CA ILE A 116 6.22 -9.88 1.36
C ILE A 116 7.19 -10.26 2.47
N ASP A 117 7.87 -9.26 3.02
CA ASP A 117 8.71 -9.43 4.20
C ASP A 117 7.85 -9.66 5.46
N THR A 118 7.67 -10.92 5.82
CA THR A 118 6.91 -11.34 7.01
C THR A 118 7.57 -10.97 8.35
N THR A 119 8.83 -10.51 8.34
CA THR A 119 9.48 -9.98 9.55
C THR A 119 9.10 -8.52 9.83
N LYS A 120 8.72 -7.79 8.77
CA LYS A 120 8.32 -6.39 8.81
C LYS A 120 6.80 -6.22 8.87
N TYR A 121 6.06 -7.10 8.18
CA TYR A 121 4.60 -7.03 8.08
C TYR A 121 3.98 -8.32 8.59
N ASP A 122 3.40 -8.28 9.80
CA ASP A 122 2.60 -9.40 10.29
C ASP A 122 1.26 -9.45 9.55
N PHE A 123 1.02 -10.60 8.91
CA PHE A 123 -0.07 -10.81 7.98
C PHE A 123 -0.79 -12.11 8.28
N SER A 124 -2.12 -12.05 8.39
CA SER A 124 -2.98 -13.19 8.70
C SER A 124 -4.24 -13.25 7.84
N ILE A 125 -4.79 -14.47 7.72
CA ILE A 125 -6.07 -14.72 7.02
C ILE A 125 -7.12 -15.12 8.05
N ALA A 126 -8.16 -14.29 8.18
CA ALA A 126 -9.32 -14.55 9.02
C ALA A 126 -10.53 -14.98 8.16
N TRP A 127 -11.35 -15.87 8.71
CA TRP A 127 -12.64 -16.21 8.10
C TRP A 127 -13.76 -15.43 8.79
N SER A 128 -14.64 -14.82 7.99
CA SER A 128 -15.91 -14.25 8.43
C SER A 128 -17.04 -15.06 7.82
N GLY A 129 -17.80 -15.75 8.67
CA GLY A 129 -19.03 -16.44 8.29
C GLY A 129 -20.19 -15.49 8.04
#